data_AF-A0AAW4DZS4-F1
#
_entry.id   AF-A0AAW4DZS4-F1
#
_cell.length_a   1.000
_cell.length_b   1.000
_cell.length_c   1.000
_cell.angle_alpha   90.00
_cell.angle_beta   90.00
_cell.angle_gamma   90.00
#
_symmetry.space_group_name_H-M   'P 1'
#
loop_
_entity.id
_entity.type
_entity.pdbx_description
1 polymer ?
#
loop_
_entity_poly.entity_id
_entity_poly.type
_entity_poly.pdbx_seq_one_letter_code
_entity_poly.pdbx_strand_id
1 'polypeptide(L)'
;MSLTILEFARSYVAGRLTSEIFSEAYIELWKIERDRNVLQLDDPSLSECLSSIFCAADMYEPDESREDYELDDEMLRAEVMSLVQKIVAN
;
A
#
# COMPACT_ATOMS: atom_id res chain seq x y z
N MET A 1 11.02 -11.61 4.42
CA MET A 1 9.95 -10.83 5.04
C MET A 1 10.09 -9.38 4.65
N SER A 2 9.03 -8.85 4.07
CA SER A 2 8.91 -7.55 3.43
C SER A 2 8.61 -6.43 4.43
N LEU A 3 9.51 -6.26 5.40
CA LEU A 3 9.38 -5.25 6.46
C LEU A 3 9.55 -3.82 5.93
N THR A 4 10.38 -3.62 4.91
CA THR A 4 10.65 -2.29 4.34
C THR A 4 9.38 -1.68 3.75
N ILE A 5 8.65 -2.43 2.93
CA ILE A 5 7.42 -1.97 2.29
C ILE A 5 6.28 -1.79 3.30
N LEU A 6 6.23 -2.61 4.36
CA LEU A 6 5.30 -2.41 5.48
C LEU A 6 5.58 -1.10 6.23
N GLU A 7 6.85 -0.81 6.54
CA GLU A 7 7.24 0.46 7.18
C GLU A 7 7.01 1.67 6.26
N PHE A 8 7.10 1.48 4.95
CA PHE A 8 6.74 2.51 3.97
C PHE A 8 5.23 2.81 4.03
N ALA A 9 4.37 1.79 4.07
CA ALA A 9 2.93 1.96 4.28
C ALA A 9 2.59 2.64 5.62
N ARG A 10 3.25 2.23 6.72
CA ARG A 10 3.09 2.89 8.03
C ARG A 10 3.50 4.36 8.00
N SER A 11 4.54 4.70 7.23
CA SER A 11 4.99 6.09 7.05
C SER A 11 3.97 6.95 6.32
N TYR A 12 3.33 6.39 5.29
CA TYR A 12 2.25 7.06 4.58
C TYR A 12 1.03 7.31 5.47
N VAL A 13 0.59 6.30 6.23
CA VAL A 13 -0.52 6.44 7.20
C VAL A 13 -0.20 7.48 8.28
N ALA A 14 1.08 7.60 8.68
CA ALA A 14 1.55 8.62 9.60
C ALA A 14 1.65 10.03 8.99
N GLY A 15 1.22 10.23 7.73
CA GLY A 15 1.22 11.53 7.05
C GLY A 15 2.59 12.00 6.59
N ARG A 16 3.59 11.12 6.50
CA ARG A 16 4.95 11.49 6.07
C ARG A 16 5.10 11.62 4.55
N LEU A 17 4.11 11.16 3.79
CA LEU A 17 4.12 11.10 2.33
C LEU A 17 2.76 11.58 1.79
N THR A 18 2.78 12.20 0.61
CA THR A 18 1.56 12.41 -0.18
C THR A 18 1.10 11.08 -0.78
N SER A 19 -0.16 11.00 -1.18
CA SER A 19 -0.75 9.81 -1.78
C SER A 19 -0.13 9.50 -3.14
N GLU A 20 0.14 10.52 -3.95
CA GLU A 20 0.86 10.41 -5.24
C GLU A 20 2.26 9.80 -5.08
N ILE A 21 3.08 10.32 -4.16
CA ILE A 21 4.42 9.75 -3.90
C ILE A 21 4.28 8.31 -3.36
N PHE A 22 3.31 8.08 -2.49
CA PHE A 22 3.08 6.77 -1.92
C PHE A 22 2.67 5.74 -2.98
N SER A 23 1.69 6.03 -3.82
CA SER A 23 1.14 5.08 -4.79
C SER A 23 2.22 4.62 -5.77
N GLU A 24 2.93 5.57 -6.39
CA GLU A 24 4.01 5.28 -7.34
C GLU A 24 5.15 4.48 -6.69
N ALA A 25 5.67 4.97 -5.56
CA ALA A 25 6.82 4.34 -4.92
C ALA A 25 6.47 2.98 -4.30
N TYR A 26 5.26 2.81 -3.76
CA TYR A 26 4.80 1.55 -3.21
C TYR A 26 4.72 0.47 -4.30
N ILE A 27 4.11 0.79 -5.44
CA ILE A 27 3.99 -0.11 -6.59
C ILE A 27 5.38 -0.58 -7.06
N GLU A 28 6.33 0.33 -7.19
CA GLU A 28 7.68 -0.01 -7.62
C GLU A 28 8.45 -0.83 -6.59
N LEU A 29 8.36 -0.47 -5.30
CA LEU A 29 8.96 -1.27 -4.21
C LEU A 29 8.39 -2.68 -4.17
N TRP A 30 7.07 -2.83 -4.33
CA TRP A 30 6.40 -4.13 -4.33
C TRP A 30 6.88 -5.00 -5.49
N LYS A 31 6.98 -4.45 -6.71
CA LYS A 31 7.51 -5.16 -7.89
C LYS A 31 8.96 -5.60 -7.68
N ILE A 32 9.81 -4.75 -7.12
CA ILE A 32 11.22 -5.07 -6.82
C ILE A 32 11.31 -6.26 -5.85
N GLU A 33 10.52 -6.25 -4.78
CA GLU A 33 10.52 -7.33 -3.80
C GLU A 33 9.92 -8.63 -4.37
N ARG A 34 8.87 -8.55 -5.20
CA ARG A 34 8.33 -9.68 -5.96
C ARG A 34 9.40 -10.32 -6.85
N ASP A 35 10.07 -9.51 -7.67
CA ASP A 35 11.03 -10.00 -8.68
C ASP A 35 12.28 -10.59 -8.02
N ARG A 36 12.56 -10.21 -6.77
CA ARG A 36 13.61 -10.79 -5.92
C ARG A 36 13.15 -12.00 -5.09
N ASN A 37 11.91 -12.45 -5.26
CA ASN A 37 11.27 -13.51 -4.48
C ASN A 37 11.22 -13.23 -2.95
N VAL A 38 11.27 -11.95 -2.54
CA VAL A 38 11.24 -11.58 -1.11
C VAL A 38 9.85 -11.77 -0.52
N LEU A 39 8.79 -11.44 -1.28
CA LEU A 39 7.39 -11.58 -0.85
C LEU A 39 6.99 -13.02 -0.54
N GLN A 40 7.66 -14.02 -1.14
CA GLN A 40 7.40 -15.44 -0.87
C GLN A 40 7.80 -15.86 0.55
N LEU A 41 8.59 -15.03 1.24
CA LEU A 41 9.04 -15.24 2.61
C LEU A 41 8.10 -14.61 3.63
N ASP A 42 7.03 -13.95 3.19
CA ASP A 42 6.03 -13.34 4.07
C ASP A 42 5.07 -14.41 4.60
N ASP A 43 4.60 -14.22 5.84
CA ASP A 43 3.48 -14.99 6.31
C ASP A 43 2.20 -14.60 5.51
N PRO A 44 1.18 -15.47 5.47
CA PRO A 44 -0.01 -15.22 4.66
C PRO A 44 -0.71 -13.88 4.96
N SER A 45 -0.73 -13.43 6.23
CA SER A 45 -1.40 -12.20 6.61
C SER A 45 -0.64 -10.97 6.11
N LEU A 46 0.70 -10.99 6.19
CA LEU A 46 1.54 -9.95 5.62
C LEU A 46 1.42 -9.92 4.10
N SER A 47 1.49 -11.07 3.44
CA SER A 47 1.36 -11.16 1.98
C SER A 47 0.01 -10.62 1.49
N GLU A 48 -1.09 -10.94 2.18
CA GLU A 48 -2.43 -10.44 1.84
C GLU A 48 -2.52 -8.92 2.05
N CYS A 49 -2.01 -8.40 3.16
CA CYS A 49 -1.98 -6.96 3.42
C CYS A 49 -1.20 -6.21 2.34
N LEU A 50 0.03 -6.65 2.02
CA LEU A 50 0.89 -5.96 1.07
C LEU A 50 0.35 -5.97 -0.36
N SER A 51 -0.29 -7.07 -0.77
CA SER A 51 -0.97 -7.16 -2.07
C SER A 51 -2.26 -6.34 -2.12
N SER A 52 -3.02 -6.27 -1.03
CA SER A 52 -4.22 -5.41 -0.95
C SER A 52 -3.85 -3.93 -1.04
N ILE A 53 -2.76 -3.51 -0.39
CA ILE A 53 -2.24 -2.14 -0.50
C ILE A 53 -1.77 -1.85 -1.92
N PHE A 54 -1.15 -2.81 -2.61
CA PHE A 54 -0.78 -2.66 -4.02
C PHE A 54 -2.02 -2.36 -4.87
N CYS A 55 -3.10 -3.12 -4.71
CA CYS A 55 -4.34 -2.86 -5.45
C CYS A 55 -4.92 -1.48 -5.13
N ALA A 56 -4.92 -1.07 -3.85
CA ALA A 56 -5.39 0.26 -3.48
C ALA A 56 -4.55 1.38 -4.12
N ALA A 57 -3.22 1.24 -4.11
CA ALA A 57 -2.30 2.17 -4.75
C ALA A 57 -2.50 2.26 -6.28
N ASP A 58 -2.78 1.13 -6.94
CA ASP A 58 -3.04 1.05 -8.39
C ASP A 58 -4.39 1.70 -8.80
N MET A 59 -5.33 1.84 -7.85
CA MET A 59 -6.62 2.52 -8.04
C MET A 59 -6.59 4.02 -7.70
N TYR A 60 -5.45 4.57 -7.29
CA TYR A 60 -5.35 5.98 -6.94
C TYR A 60 -5.36 6.88 -8.18
N GLU A 61 -6.26 7.86 -8.20
CA GLU A 61 -6.34 8.90 -9.23
C GLU A 61 -6.67 10.24 -8.56
N PRO A 62 -5.72 11.22 -8.55
CA PRO A 62 -5.92 12.50 -7.90
C PRO A 62 -6.89 13.44 -8.64
N ASP A 63 -7.18 13.21 -9.93
CA ASP A 63 -8.07 14.09 -10.69
C ASP A 63 -9.52 14.06 -10.17
N GLU A 64 -10.23 15.19 -10.30
CA GLU A 64 -11.66 15.26 -10.02
C GLU A 64 -12.50 14.50 -11.06
N SER A 65 -11.94 14.23 -12.25
CA SER A 65 -12.56 13.41 -13.29
C SER A 65 -12.37 11.91 -13.09
N ARG A 66 -11.84 11.47 -11.95
CA ARG A 66 -11.69 10.06 -11.61
C ARG A 66 -13.01 9.30 -11.70
N GLU A 67 -12.92 8.02 -12.01
CA GLU A 67 -14.06 7.11 -12.02
C GLU A 67 -14.55 6.81 -10.58
N ASP A 68 -15.83 6.43 -10.42
CA ASP A 68 -16.44 6.20 -9.10
C ASP A 68 -15.75 5.11 -8.25
N TYR A 69 -14.96 4.23 -8.88
CA TYR A 69 -14.21 3.16 -8.22
C TYR A 69 -12.77 3.53 -7.87
N GLU A 70 -12.29 4.67 -8.36
CA GLU A 70 -10.93 5.17 -8.09
C GLU A 70 -10.86 5.89 -6.74
N LEU A 71 -9.67 5.94 -6.17
CA LEU A 71 -9.43 6.47 -4.82
C LEU A 71 -8.77 7.85 -4.91
N ASP A 72 -9.30 8.80 -4.15
CA ASP A 72 -8.59 10.05 -3.87
C ASP A 72 -7.62 9.91 -2.68
N ASP A 73 -7.04 11.05 -2.28
CA ASP A 73 -6.09 11.14 -1.17
C ASP A 73 -6.64 10.64 0.17
N GLU A 74 -7.90 10.96 0.48
CA GLU A 74 -8.51 10.58 1.75
C GLU A 74 -8.91 9.12 1.74
N MET A 75 -9.50 8.65 0.64
CA MET A 75 -9.91 7.27 0.42
C MET A 75 -8.71 6.31 0.44
N LEU A 76 -7.64 6.63 -0.30
CA LEU A 76 -6.43 5.81 -0.30
C LEU A 76 -5.83 5.72 1.10
N ARG A 77 -5.70 6.84 1.81
CA ARG A 77 -5.12 6.85 3.16
C ARG A 77 -5.95 6.04 4.15
N ALA A 78 -7.27 6.15 4.08
CA ALA A 78 -8.18 5.39 4.92
C ALA A 78 -8.08 3.88 4.66
N GLU A 79 -8.02 3.47 3.40
CA GLU A 79 -7.89 2.06 3.00
C GLU A 79 -6.56 1.46 3.49
N VAL A 80 -5.44 2.15 3.24
CA VAL A 80 -4.12 1.69 3.68
C VAL A 80 -4.04 1.63 5.22
N MET A 81 -4.63 2.60 5.92
CA MET A 81 -4.71 2.57 7.39
C MET A 81 -5.47 1.35 7.90
N SER A 82 -6.62 1.04 7.30
CA SER A 82 -7.43 -0.15 7.64
C SER A 82 -6.64 -1.44 7.43
N LEU A 83 -5.93 -1.56 6.29
CA LEU A 83 -5.12 -2.74 5.97
C LEU A 83 -3.94 -2.92 6.93
N VAL A 84 -3.22 -1.84 7.27
CA VAL A 84 -2.08 -1.89 8.20
C VAL A 84 -2.53 -2.21 9.63
N GLN A 85 -3.70 -1.74 10.07
CA GLN A 85 -4.22 -2.03 11.40
C GLN A 85 -4.52 -3.53 11.61
N LYS A 86 -4.96 -4.25 10.56
CA LYS A 86 -5.22 -5.70 10.63
C LYS A 86 -3.97 -6.52 10.96
N ILE A 87 -2.77 -6.02 10.65
CA ILE A 87 -1.50 -6.67 10.95
C ILE A 87 -1.08 -6.47 12.41
N VAL A 88 -1.42 -5.34 13.03
CA VAL A 88 -1.05 -5.02 14.43
C VAL A 88 -1.91 -5.79 15.44
N ALA A 89 -3.09 -6.25 15.03
CA ALA A 89 -4.04 -6.96 15.87
C ALA A 89 -3.77 -8.48 16.00
N ASN A 90 -2.74 -9.00 15.33
CA ASN A 90 -2.36 -10.42 15.32
C ASN A 90 -1.11 -10.71 16.16
#